data_AF-A0A3D2MLD0-F1
#
_entry.id   AF-A0A3D2MLD0-F1
#
_cell.length_a   1.000
_cell.length_b   1.000
_cell.length_c   1.000
_cell.angle_alpha   90.00
_cell.angle_beta   90.00
_cell.angle_gamma   90.00
#
_symmetry.space_group_name_H-M   'P 1'
#
loop_
_entity.id
_entity.type
_entity.pdbx_description
1 polymer ?
#
loop_
_entity_poly.entity_id
_entity_poly.type
_entity_poly.pdbx_seq_one_letter_code
_entity_poly.pdbx_strand_id
1 'polypeptide(L)'
;MQKALKSIERLPFGHAIAEMSAVTIAAQIATLPIVAITFKQISFIAPITNILTVPLLGITIFIGILICGAGMLFAPLGILCGWVAWPLLWYIGNIVTECAILPGAFMTVNGLSAGLAWSYYALLFLVVAIMVYKWPVEEKSRPDHATNTTLLSRRTWRMVQLSAALVIILATGTTALAAKADGRLTVSFLNVGPANQQPQGEAVLIQTPDKKIALIDGGMDATSLAQELDSRLPSWQRSIDVVISTTQKSDHLAGLQDVITRFQVGEVVDAGMLHPSAGYALWRRTILERNLRYVQVRQGASIAVGGQVALQVFWPRSPLHKGSNEEEDNGLVVRLITPGLRLLFLGATAMSKYALNGLLAEITPDYLQAEIVQIVADVDKALPTELNTVLQTVKPSLIVITPAALSAKLRKNGATTVINSPSRALTSGATWQIEQTAQVGTIELNCSNQQWGMNV
;
A
#
# COMPACT_ATOMS: atom_id res chain seq x y z
N MET A 1 -26.23 -30.85 -11.32
CA MET A 1 -25.01 -30.13 -11.76
C MET A 1 -24.18 -30.93 -12.78
N GLN A 2 -23.94 -32.23 -12.57
CA GLN A 2 -23.12 -33.07 -13.47
C GLN A 2 -23.54 -33.09 -14.96
N LYS A 3 -24.84 -32.95 -15.30
CA LYS A 3 -25.30 -32.92 -16.70
C LYS A 3 -24.83 -31.68 -17.49
N ALA A 4 -24.62 -30.52 -16.83
CA ALA A 4 -24.18 -29.29 -17.48
C ALA A 4 -22.65 -29.28 -17.72
N LEU A 5 -21.89 -29.98 -16.88
CA LEU A 5 -20.42 -30.08 -16.96
C LEU A 5 -19.93 -31.23 -17.86
N LYS A 6 -20.85 -32.06 -18.37
CA LYS A 6 -20.55 -33.22 -19.26
C LYS A 6 -19.77 -32.86 -20.54
N SER A 7 -19.89 -31.61 -21.01
CA SER A 7 -19.14 -31.14 -22.16
C SER A 7 -17.64 -30.96 -21.83
N ILE A 8 -17.33 -30.60 -20.58
CA ILE A 8 -15.96 -30.40 -20.07
C ILE A 8 -15.29 -31.74 -19.74
N GLU A 9 -16.05 -32.78 -19.38
CA GLU A 9 -15.52 -34.14 -19.15
C GLU A 9 -14.86 -34.78 -20.37
N ARG A 10 -15.07 -34.25 -21.59
CA ARG A 10 -14.46 -34.76 -22.83
C ARG A 10 -13.01 -34.32 -23.04
N LEU A 11 -12.52 -33.36 -22.25
CA LEU A 11 -11.13 -32.90 -22.31
C LEU A 11 -10.22 -33.76 -21.42
N PRO A 12 -8.91 -33.90 -21.73
CA PRO A 12 -7.96 -34.48 -20.78
C PRO A 12 -8.01 -33.67 -19.48
N PHE A 13 -8.08 -34.34 -18.32
CA PHE A 13 -8.30 -33.76 -16.99
C PHE A 13 -9.69 -33.14 -16.70
N GLY A 14 -10.64 -33.26 -17.64
CA GLY A 14 -11.97 -32.64 -17.54
C GLY A 14 -12.83 -33.08 -16.34
N HIS A 15 -12.69 -34.34 -15.91
CA HIS A 15 -13.47 -34.86 -14.78
C HIS A 15 -13.05 -34.24 -13.44
N ALA A 16 -11.75 -34.10 -13.19
CA ALA A 16 -11.22 -33.47 -11.98
C ALA A 16 -11.58 -31.98 -11.91
N ILE A 17 -11.51 -31.28 -13.05
CA ILE A 17 -11.90 -29.87 -13.14
C ILE A 17 -13.42 -29.72 -12.91
N ALA A 18 -14.24 -30.59 -13.48
CA ALA A 18 -15.68 -30.58 -13.29
C ALA A 18 -16.07 -30.84 -11.83
N GLU A 19 -15.39 -31.78 -11.16
CA GLU A 19 -15.63 -32.10 -9.76
C GLU A 19 -15.23 -30.94 -8.83
N MET A 20 -14.03 -30.37 -9.00
CA MET A 20 -13.58 -29.20 -8.23
C MET A 20 -14.48 -27.98 -8.45
N SER A 21 -14.91 -27.75 -9.70
CA SER A 21 -15.83 -26.66 -10.04
C SER A 21 -17.20 -26.87 -9.40
N ALA A 22 -17.73 -28.09 -9.43
CA ALA A 22 -19.03 -28.40 -8.83
C ALA A 22 -19.01 -28.21 -7.31
N VAL A 23 -17.96 -28.68 -6.62
CA VAL A 23 -17.80 -28.48 -5.18
C VAL A 23 -17.69 -27.00 -4.84
N THR A 24 -16.90 -26.24 -5.61
CA THR A 24 -16.69 -24.81 -5.38
C THR A 24 -17.97 -24.01 -5.58
N ILE A 25 -18.74 -24.28 -6.64
CA ILE A 25 -19.99 -23.58 -6.90
C ILE A 25 -21.05 -23.97 -5.86
N ALA A 26 -21.12 -25.25 -5.45
CA ALA A 26 -22.04 -25.67 -4.40
C ALA A 26 -21.75 -24.99 -3.06
N ALA A 27 -20.48 -24.91 -2.66
CA ALA A 27 -20.07 -24.19 -1.47
C ALA A 27 -20.37 -22.68 -1.56
N GLN A 28 -20.17 -22.07 -2.73
CA GLN A 28 -20.51 -20.67 -2.95
C GLN A 28 -22.00 -20.41 -2.83
N ILE A 29 -22.85 -21.23 -3.48
CA ILE A 29 -24.31 -21.14 -3.35
C ILE A 29 -24.73 -21.26 -1.87
N ALA A 30 -24.15 -22.22 -1.15
CA ALA A 30 -24.46 -22.42 0.26
C ALA A 30 -24.04 -21.25 1.16
N THR A 31 -22.94 -20.56 0.83
CA THR A 31 -22.38 -19.47 1.66
C THR A 31 -22.80 -18.07 1.21
N LEU A 32 -23.42 -17.93 0.03
CA LEU A 32 -23.74 -16.66 -0.61
C LEU A 32 -24.54 -15.69 0.28
N PRO A 33 -25.60 -16.10 1.00
CA PRO A 33 -26.35 -15.17 1.86
C PRO A 33 -25.54 -14.64 3.04
N ILE A 34 -24.69 -15.49 3.64
CA ILE A 34 -23.83 -15.11 4.76
C ILE A 34 -22.79 -14.10 4.28
N VAL A 35 -22.10 -14.41 3.18
CA VAL A 35 -21.10 -13.52 2.59
C VAL A 35 -21.73 -12.17 2.21
N ALA A 36 -22.93 -12.19 1.61
CA ALA A 36 -23.63 -10.99 1.19
C ALA A 36 -24.09 -10.11 2.38
N ILE A 37 -24.51 -10.70 3.51
CA ILE A 37 -24.87 -9.94 4.72
C ILE A 37 -23.63 -9.38 5.43
N THR A 38 -22.58 -10.19 5.58
CA THR A 38 -21.38 -9.80 6.35
C THR A 38 -20.51 -8.81 5.58
N PHE A 39 -20.26 -9.08 4.31
CA PHE A 39 -19.30 -8.31 3.50
C PHE A 39 -19.99 -7.31 2.54
N LYS A 40 -21.33 -7.33 2.44
CA LYS A 40 -22.12 -6.46 1.55
C LYS A 40 -21.68 -6.52 0.08
N GLN A 41 -21.07 -7.63 -0.33
CA GLN A 41 -20.51 -7.84 -1.66
C GLN A 41 -20.75 -9.29 -2.08
N ILE A 42 -21.05 -9.49 -3.36
CA ILE A 42 -21.14 -10.81 -4.00
C ILE A 42 -20.10 -10.85 -5.12
N SER A 43 -19.13 -11.76 -5.02
CA SER A 43 -18.08 -11.95 -6.02
C SER A 43 -18.51 -12.98 -7.06
N PHE A 44 -18.55 -12.56 -8.33
CA PHE A 44 -18.87 -13.43 -9.47
C PHE A 44 -17.62 -14.10 -10.05
N ILE A 45 -16.44 -13.52 -9.81
CA ILE A 45 -15.16 -14.06 -10.29
C ILE A 45 -14.59 -15.14 -9.36
N ALA A 46 -15.09 -15.22 -8.11
CA ALA A 46 -14.63 -16.16 -7.10
C ALA A 46 -14.48 -17.63 -7.55
N PRO A 47 -15.40 -18.25 -8.34
CA PRO A 47 -15.21 -19.64 -8.79
C PRO A 47 -13.94 -19.80 -9.64
N ILE A 48 -13.67 -18.85 -10.54
CA ILE A 48 -12.50 -18.87 -11.42
C ILE A 48 -11.23 -18.65 -10.60
N THR A 49 -11.23 -17.64 -9.72
CA THR A 49 -10.10 -17.37 -8.84
C THR A 49 -9.79 -18.57 -7.94
N ASN A 50 -10.80 -19.26 -7.41
CA ASN A 50 -10.61 -20.43 -6.56
C ASN A 50 -9.99 -21.61 -7.32
N ILE A 51 -10.43 -21.88 -8.55
CA ILE A 51 -9.83 -22.94 -9.38
C ILE A 51 -8.33 -22.69 -9.60
N LEU A 52 -7.94 -21.43 -9.78
CA LEU A 52 -6.55 -21.04 -10.02
C LEU A 52 -5.69 -20.97 -8.75
N THR A 53 -6.27 -20.66 -7.59
CA THR A 53 -5.52 -20.37 -6.36
C THR A 53 -5.62 -21.44 -5.28
N VAL A 54 -6.78 -22.10 -5.10
CA VAL A 54 -7.01 -23.09 -4.03
C VAL A 54 -6.06 -24.29 -4.09
N PRO A 55 -5.74 -24.88 -5.27
CA PRO A 55 -4.78 -25.98 -5.34
C PRO A 55 -3.38 -25.59 -4.83
N LEU A 56 -3.01 -24.32 -5.01
CA LEU A 56 -1.74 -23.78 -4.55
C LEU A 56 -1.78 -23.40 -3.07
N LEU A 57 -2.93 -22.96 -2.56
CA LEU A 57 -3.11 -22.54 -1.17
C LEU A 57 -2.68 -23.64 -0.17
N GLY A 58 -3.01 -24.90 -0.44
CA GLY A 58 -2.58 -26.03 0.40
C GLY A 58 -1.05 -26.18 0.46
N ILE A 59 -0.37 -25.98 -0.68
CA ILE A 59 1.09 -25.96 -0.76
C ILE A 59 1.64 -24.76 0.01
N THR A 60 1.03 -23.58 -0.15
CA THR A 60 1.41 -22.36 0.57
C THR A 60 1.35 -22.54 2.08
N ILE A 61 0.26 -23.12 2.60
CA ILE A 61 0.07 -23.34 4.04
C ILE A 61 1.15 -24.29 4.57
N PHE A 62 1.44 -25.37 3.84
CA PHE A 62 2.51 -26.30 4.22
C PHE A 62 3.89 -25.64 4.25
N ILE A 63 4.23 -24.85 3.22
CA ILE A 63 5.49 -24.09 3.20
C ILE A 63 5.51 -23.06 4.33
N GLY A 64 4.37 -22.41 4.65
CA GLY A 64 4.24 -21.48 5.76
C GLY A 64 4.56 -22.13 7.11
N ILE A 65 4.03 -23.33 7.36
CA ILE A 65 4.37 -24.11 8.57
C ILE A 65 5.86 -24.43 8.61
N LEU A 66 6.46 -24.80 7.47
CA LEU A 66 7.91 -25.01 7.37
C LEU A 66 8.72 -23.74 7.62
N ILE A 67 8.29 -22.58 7.13
CA ILE A 67 8.95 -21.29 7.38
C ILE A 67 8.92 -20.99 8.87
N CYS A 68 7.77 -21.13 9.53
CA CYS A 68 7.64 -20.89 10.97
C CYS A 68 8.54 -21.84 11.77
N GLY A 69 8.50 -23.15 11.47
CA GLY A 69 9.31 -24.15 12.16
C GLY A 69 10.83 -23.94 11.93
N ALA A 70 11.23 -23.69 10.68
CA ALA A 70 12.61 -23.42 10.32
C ALA A 70 13.12 -22.12 10.93
N GLY A 71 12.32 -21.05 10.88
CA GLY A 71 12.67 -19.74 11.45
C GLY A 71 12.82 -19.76 12.96
N MET A 72 12.03 -20.60 13.65
CA MET A 72 12.15 -20.78 15.11
C MET A 72 13.45 -21.50 15.50
N LEU A 73 13.93 -22.43 14.67
CA LEU A 73 15.21 -23.12 14.90
C LEU A 73 16.41 -22.26 14.47
N PHE A 74 16.31 -21.62 13.30
CA PHE A 74 17.35 -20.80 12.70
C PHE A 74 16.76 -19.79 11.71
N ALA A 75 16.75 -18.51 12.08
CA ALA A 75 16.12 -17.45 11.29
C ALA A 75 16.53 -17.44 9.78
N PRO A 76 17.81 -17.63 9.39
CA PRO A 76 18.19 -17.69 7.98
C PRO A 76 17.54 -18.84 7.20
N LEU A 77 17.23 -19.97 7.85
CA LEU A 77 16.54 -21.09 7.19
C LEU A 77 15.09 -20.74 6.87
N GLY A 78 14.43 -19.99 7.75
CA GLY A 78 13.12 -19.41 7.48
C GLY A 78 13.11 -18.48 6.26
N ILE A 79 14.16 -17.66 6.10
CA ILE A 79 14.34 -16.78 4.93
C ILE A 79 14.46 -17.61 3.64
N LEU A 80 15.27 -18.68 3.65
CA LEU A 80 15.42 -19.57 2.50
C LEU A 80 14.10 -20.24 2.10
N CYS A 81 13.33 -20.75 3.06
CA CYS A 81 11.99 -21.28 2.79
C CYS A 81 11.03 -20.20 2.28
N GLY A 82 11.19 -18.95 2.75
CA GLY A 82 10.45 -17.78 2.27
C GLY A 82 10.67 -17.50 0.78
N TRP A 83 11.90 -17.64 0.29
CA TRP A 83 12.20 -17.52 -1.15
C TRP A 83 11.47 -18.57 -1.99
N VAL A 84 11.22 -19.77 -1.45
CA VAL A 84 10.43 -20.82 -2.13
C VAL A 84 8.93 -20.52 -2.12
N ALA A 85 8.42 -19.94 -1.02
CA ALA A 85 7.01 -19.52 -0.93
C ALA A 85 6.70 -18.31 -1.82
N TRP A 86 7.68 -17.41 -1.98
CA TRP A 86 7.50 -16.13 -2.66
C TRP A 86 6.86 -16.21 -4.06
N PRO A 87 7.35 -17.01 -5.02
CA PRO A 87 6.74 -17.05 -6.36
C PRO A 87 5.30 -17.57 -6.35
N LEU A 88 4.99 -18.48 -5.41
CA LEU A 88 3.67 -19.06 -5.26
C LEU A 88 2.69 -18.02 -4.67
N LEU A 89 3.14 -17.24 -3.68
CA LEU A 89 2.40 -16.11 -3.12
C LEU A 89 2.20 -14.99 -4.14
N TRP A 90 3.24 -14.64 -4.90
CA TRP A 90 3.18 -13.65 -5.98
C TRP A 90 2.15 -14.06 -7.04
N TYR A 91 2.16 -15.32 -7.46
CA TYR A 91 1.17 -15.84 -8.41
C TYR A 91 -0.25 -15.74 -7.87
N ILE A 92 -0.49 -16.21 -6.63
CA ILE A 92 -1.82 -16.14 -6.00
C ILE A 92 -2.27 -14.68 -5.91
N GLY A 93 -1.41 -13.77 -5.45
CA GLY A 93 -1.71 -12.35 -5.31
C GLY A 93 -2.04 -11.67 -6.64
N ASN A 94 -1.25 -11.93 -7.69
CA ASN A 94 -1.50 -11.38 -9.01
C ASN A 94 -2.80 -11.91 -9.62
N ILE A 95 -3.05 -13.23 -9.55
CA ILE A 95 -4.31 -13.78 -10.07
C ILE A 95 -5.51 -13.15 -9.34
N VAL A 96 -5.45 -12.99 -8.01
CA VAL A 96 -6.53 -12.38 -7.24
C VAL A 96 -6.75 -10.91 -7.63
N THR A 97 -5.68 -10.13 -7.76
CA THR A 97 -5.76 -8.69 -8.10
C THR A 97 -6.21 -8.45 -9.54
N GLU A 98 -5.66 -9.18 -10.51
CA GLU A 98 -6.08 -9.14 -11.91
C GLU A 98 -7.56 -9.55 -12.06
N CYS A 99 -7.98 -10.61 -11.38
CA CYS A 99 -9.39 -11.01 -11.36
C CYS A 99 -10.31 -9.95 -10.73
N ALA A 100 -9.82 -9.17 -9.76
CA ALA A 100 -10.61 -8.14 -9.08
C ALA A 100 -10.85 -6.89 -9.95
N ILE A 101 -9.95 -6.59 -10.90
CA ILE A 101 -10.06 -5.43 -11.81
C ILE A 101 -11.10 -5.66 -12.91
N LEU A 102 -11.48 -6.92 -13.19
CA LEU A 102 -12.44 -7.25 -14.24
C LEU A 102 -13.81 -6.59 -14.00
N PRO A 103 -14.42 -5.98 -15.03
CA PRO A 103 -15.72 -5.33 -14.89
C PRO A 103 -16.79 -6.36 -14.48
N GLY A 104 -17.47 -6.10 -13.36
CA GLY A 104 -18.45 -7.02 -12.78
C GLY A 104 -17.85 -8.14 -11.93
N ALA A 105 -16.57 -8.05 -11.54
CA ALA A 105 -15.93 -9.01 -10.62
C ALA A 105 -16.73 -9.19 -9.31
N PHE A 106 -17.31 -8.11 -8.81
CA PHE A 106 -18.22 -8.12 -7.67
C PHE A 106 -19.35 -7.11 -7.84
N MET A 107 -20.44 -7.33 -7.11
CA MET A 107 -21.54 -6.39 -6.96
C MET A 107 -21.77 -6.09 -5.48
N THR A 108 -21.88 -4.80 -5.15
CA THR A 108 -22.21 -4.35 -3.80
C THR A 108 -23.70 -4.52 -3.55
N VAL A 109 -24.07 -5.21 -2.48
CA VAL A 109 -25.46 -5.41 -2.08
C VAL A 109 -25.69 -4.74 -0.75
N ASN A 110 -26.54 -3.72 -0.72
CA ASN A 110 -26.89 -2.98 0.48
C ASN A 110 -28.29 -3.36 0.96
N GLY A 111 -28.46 -3.55 2.28
CA GLY A 111 -29.79 -3.71 2.89
C GLY A 111 -30.38 -5.12 2.84
N LEU A 112 -29.57 -6.18 2.78
CA LEU A 112 -30.05 -7.55 2.92
C LEU A 112 -30.55 -7.80 4.36
N SER A 113 -31.84 -8.06 4.51
CA SER A 113 -32.43 -8.42 5.79
C SER A 113 -32.15 -9.89 6.12
N ALA A 114 -31.95 -10.20 7.41
CA ALA A 114 -31.75 -11.59 7.86
C ALA A 114 -32.92 -12.52 7.43
N GLY A 115 -34.14 -11.99 7.33
CA GLY A 115 -35.30 -12.73 6.84
C GLY A 115 -35.17 -13.20 5.39
N LEU A 116 -34.50 -12.43 4.53
CA LEU A 116 -34.28 -12.78 3.13
C LEU A 116 -33.21 -13.88 2.97
N ALA A 117 -32.23 -13.94 3.88
CA ALA A 117 -31.28 -15.06 3.93
C ALA A 117 -31.95 -16.36 4.40
N TRP A 118 -32.83 -16.29 5.42
CA TRP A 118 -33.59 -17.46 5.86
C TRP A 118 -34.55 -17.98 4.79
N SER A 119 -35.21 -17.10 4.04
CA SER A 119 -36.06 -17.51 2.92
C SER A 119 -35.25 -18.15 1.78
N TYR A 120 -34.03 -17.65 1.51
CA TYR A 120 -33.10 -18.29 0.59
C TYR A 120 -32.72 -19.70 1.04
N TYR A 121 -32.36 -19.90 2.31
CA TYR A 121 -32.01 -21.22 2.84
C TYR A 121 -33.20 -22.19 2.83
N ALA A 122 -34.41 -21.71 3.16
CA ALA A 122 -35.61 -22.52 3.08
C ALA A 122 -35.91 -22.97 1.63
N LEU A 123 -35.74 -22.06 0.65
CA LEU A 123 -35.87 -22.37 -0.77
C LEU A 123 -34.80 -23.36 -1.23
N LEU A 124 -33.54 -23.13 -0.85
CA LEU A 124 -32.41 -24.01 -1.17
C LEU A 124 -32.65 -25.42 -0.62
N PHE A 125 -33.07 -25.53 0.65
CA PHE A 125 -33.43 -26.79 1.28
C PHE A 125 -34.56 -27.50 0.53
N LEU A 126 -35.62 -26.77 0.16
CA LEU A 126 -36.74 -27.33 -0.60
C LEU A 126 -36.30 -27.83 -1.99
N VAL A 127 -35.47 -27.08 -2.71
CA VAL A 127 -34.92 -27.50 -4.01
C VAL A 127 -34.06 -28.74 -3.88
N VAL A 128 -33.17 -28.79 -2.88
CA VAL A 128 -32.32 -29.95 -2.61
C VAL A 128 -33.17 -31.15 -2.19
N ALA A 129 -34.16 -30.97 -1.32
CA ALA A 129 -35.07 -32.02 -0.88
C ALA A 129 -35.89 -32.59 -2.04
N ILE A 130 -36.41 -31.75 -2.94
CA ILE A 130 -37.10 -32.19 -4.17
C ILE A 130 -36.12 -32.92 -5.10
N MET A 131 -34.89 -32.42 -5.26
CA MET A 131 -33.88 -33.09 -6.09
C MET A 131 -33.53 -34.47 -5.54
N VAL A 132 -33.34 -34.61 -4.23
CA VAL A 132 -33.06 -35.90 -3.58
C VAL A 132 -34.28 -36.83 -3.66
N TYR A 133 -35.48 -36.31 -3.43
CA TYR A 133 -36.72 -37.09 -3.47
C TYR A 133 -37.10 -37.57 -4.87
N LYS A 134 -36.82 -36.76 -5.91
CA LYS A 134 -37.05 -37.12 -7.32
C LYS A 134 -35.84 -37.78 -7.98
N TRP A 135 -34.74 -37.99 -7.27
CA TRP A 135 -33.59 -38.69 -7.83
C TRP A 135 -33.93 -40.18 -7.87
N PRO A 136 -34.04 -40.81 -9.05
CA PRO A 136 -34.19 -42.25 -9.10
C PRO A 136 -32.94 -42.85 -8.47
N VAL A 137 -33.13 -43.58 -7.37
CA VAL A 137 -32.13 -44.51 -6.83
C VAL A 137 -32.03 -45.64 -7.86
N GLU A 138 -31.33 -45.37 -8.96
CA GLU A 138 -30.98 -46.41 -9.90
C GLU A 138 -29.78 -47.14 -9.29
N GLU A 139 -30.12 -48.16 -8.50
CA GLU A 139 -29.21 -49.15 -7.95
C GLU A 139 -28.64 -49.97 -9.11
N LYS A 140 -27.69 -49.38 -9.83
CA LYS A 140 -26.86 -50.11 -10.78
C LYS A 140 -25.60 -50.55 -10.04
N SER A 141 -25.68 -51.74 -9.48
CA SER A 141 -24.54 -52.58 -9.12
C SER A 141 -23.59 -52.62 -10.31
N ARG A 142 -22.56 -51.77 -10.30
CA ARG A 142 -21.41 -51.89 -11.19
C ARG A 142 -20.54 -53.00 -10.61
N PRO A 143 -20.19 -54.04 -11.39
CA PRO A 143 -19.18 -54.98 -10.93
C PRO A 143 -17.84 -54.24 -10.82
N ASP A 144 -17.17 -54.45 -9.70
CA ASP A 144 -15.83 -53.99 -9.39
C ASP A 144 -14.81 -54.51 -10.41
N HIS A 145 -14.60 -53.74 -11.48
CA HIS A 145 -13.30 -53.64 -12.12
C HIS A 145 -12.87 -52.19 -12.09
N ALA A 146 -12.47 -51.75 -10.89
CA ALA A 146 -11.54 -50.63 -10.74
C ALA A 146 -10.21 -51.03 -11.38
N THR A 147 -10.14 -51.03 -12.72
CA THR A 147 -8.87 -50.79 -13.38
C THR A 147 -8.46 -49.38 -12.97
N ASN A 148 -7.47 -49.29 -12.10
CA ASN A 148 -6.67 -48.09 -11.88
C ASN A 148 -6.05 -47.68 -13.22
N THR A 149 -6.83 -47.09 -14.11
CA THR A 149 -6.31 -46.29 -15.22
C THR A 149 -6.07 -44.91 -14.68
N THR A 150 -5.11 -44.79 -13.77
CA THR A 150 -4.31 -43.58 -13.73
C THR A 150 -3.66 -43.49 -15.11
N LEU A 151 -4.29 -42.76 -16.03
CA LEU A 151 -3.85 -42.62 -17.44
C LEU A 151 -2.43 -42.06 -17.55
N LEU A 152 -1.87 -41.59 -16.44
CA LEU A 152 -0.50 -41.13 -16.30
C LEU A 152 0.12 -41.88 -15.12
N SER A 153 1.24 -42.55 -15.37
CA SER A 153 2.08 -43.15 -14.34
C SER A 153 2.36 -42.12 -13.22
N ARG A 154 2.49 -42.58 -11.97
CA ARG A 154 2.96 -41.74 -10.84
C ARG A 154 4.20 -40.90 -11.19
N ARG A 155 5.04 -41.39 -12.11
CA ARG A 155 6.19 -40.69 -12.66
C ARG A 155 5.79 -39.55 -13.59
N THR A 156 4.83 -39.77 -14.50
CA THR A 156 4.30 -38.72 -15.40
C THR A 156 3.52 -37.67 -14.62
N TRP A 157 2.79 -38.04 -13.55
CA TRP A 157 2.13 -37.08 -12.67
C TRP A 157 3.12 -36.20 -11.91
N ARG A 158 4.20 -36.78 -11.38
CA ARG A 158 5.32 -36.01 -10.79
C ARG A 158 5.98 -35.10 -11.83
N MET A 159 6.16 -35.58 -13.06
CA MET A 159 6.73 -34.76 -14.15
C MET A 159 5.82 -33.59 -14.52
N VAL A 160 4.50 -33.77 -14.58
CA VAL A 160 3.53 -32.68 -14.83
C VAL A 160 3.53 -31.65 -13.70
N GLN A 161 3.58 -32.08 -12.45
CA GLN A 161 3.70 -31.19 -11.29
C GLN A 161 5.02 -30.43 -11.29
N LEU A 162 6.13 -31.10 -11.62
CA LEU A 162 7.44 -30.47 -11.74
C LEU A 162 7.52 -29.50 -12.92
N SER A 163 6.92 -29.83 -14.06
CA SER A 163 6.87 -28.92 -15.21
C SER A 163 5.97 -27.71 -14.95
N ALA A 164 4.83 -27.90 -14.27
CA ALA A 164 3.97 -26.78 -13.88
C ALA A 164 4.65 -25.86 -12.86
N ALA A 165 5.33 -26.44 -11.85
CA ALA A 165 6.14 -25.68 -10.91
C ALA A 165 7.29 -24.93 -11.61
N LEU A 166 7.97 -25.57 -12.56
CA LEU A 166 9.04 -24.95 -13.34
C LEU A 166 8.52 -23.82 -14.23
N VAL A 167 7.37 -23.98 -14.89
CA VAL A 167 6.73 -22.94 -15.69
C VAL A 167 6.32 -21.75 -14.81
N ILE A 168 5.77 -21.99 -13.61
CA ILE A 168 5.47 -20.93 -12.65
C ILE A 168 6.78 -20.21 -12.26
N ILE A 169 7.83 -20.95 -11.89
CA ILE A 169 9.14 -20.37 -11.53
C ILE A 169 9.74 -19.55 -12.69
N LEU A 170 9.68 -20.03 -13.93
CA LEU A 170 10.18 -19.30 -15.10
C LEU A 170 9.31 -18.10 -15.45
N ALA A 171 7.99 -18.21 -15.39
CA ALA A 171 7.06 -17.11 -15.65
C ALA A 171 7.22 -16.00 -14.61
N THR A 172 7.36 -16.36 -13.32
CA THR A 172 7.61 -15.39 -12.23
C THR A 172 9.02 -14.83 -12.28
N GLY A 173 10.02 -15.64 -12.63
CA GLY A 173 11.40 -15.19 -12.76
C GLY A 173 11.57 -14.18 -13.89
N THR A 174 10.93 -14.42 -15.04
CA THR A 174 10.99 -13.51 -16.19
C THR A 174 10.25 -12.20 -15.94
N THR A 175 9.10 -12.18 -15.27
CA THR A 175 8.41 -10.93 -14.90
C THR A 175 9.14 -10.16 -13.81
N ALA A 176 9.73 -10.84 -12.82
CA ALA A 176 10.54 -10.20 -11.78
C ALA A 176 11.86 -9.61 -12.31
N LEU A 177 12.49 -10.26 -13.29
CA LEU A 177 13.65 -9.74 -14.02
C LEU A 177 13.27 -8.67 -15.05
N ALA A 178 12.05 -8.73 -15.59
CA ALA A 178 11.50 -7.73 -16.52
C ALA A 178 10.86 -6.53 -15.83
N ALA A 179 10.79 -6.49 -14.48
CA ALA A 179 10.65 -5.28 -13.70
C ALA A 179 11.94 -4.44 -13.87
N LYS A 180 12.15 -4.00 -15.10
CA LYS A 180 13.23 -3.14 -15.55
C LYS A 180 13.00 -1.81 -14.86
N ALA A 181 14.01 -1.36 -14.12
CA ALA A 181 14.00 -0.04 -13.54
C ALA A 181 13.94 0.97 -14.68
N ASP A 182 12.85 1.75 -14.74
CA ASP A 182 12.64 2.76 -15.76
C ASP A 182 13.65 3.92 -15.69
N GLY A 183 14.58 3.91 -14.72
CA GLY A 183 15.59 4.97 -14.53
C GLY A 183 14.95 6.32 -14.18
N ARG A 184 13.73 6.30 -13.64
CA ARG A 184 12.93 7.48 -13.30
C ARG A 184 13.04 7.78 -11.81
N LEU A 185 12.93 9.05 -11.47
CA LEU A 185 12.66 9.45 -10.10
C LEU A 185 11.15 9.33 -9.88
N THR A 186 10.75 8.61 -8.84
CA THR A 186 9.35 8.52 -8.41
C THR A 186 9.24 9.09 -7.01
N VAL A 187 8.29 10.01 -6.81
CA VAL A 187 7.91 10.56 -5.50
C VAL A 187 6.45 10.19 -5.27
N SER A 188 6.20 9.33 -4.30
CA SER A 188 4.86 8.82 -3.95
C SER A 188 4.42 9.39 -2.61
N PHE A 189 3.33 10.15 -2.61
CA PHE A 189 2.67 10.65 -1.41
C PHE A 189 1.68 9.59 -0.92
N LEU A 190 2.12 8.78 0.03
CA LEU A 190 1.42 7.56 0.43
C LEU A 190 0.17 7.87 1.24
N ASN A 191 -0.90 7.14 0.92
CA ASN A 191 -2.14 7.20 1.67
C ASN A 191 -2.10 6.30 2.92
N VAL A 192 -1.43 6.75 3.98
CA VAL A 192 -1.27 5.98 5.21
C VAL A 192 -2.32 6.34 6.26
N GLY A 193 -3.07 5.35 6.71
CA GLY A 193 -3.97 5.48 7.85
C GLY A 193 -4.74 4.21 8.16
N PRO A 194 -5.41 4.13 9.31
CA PRO A 194 -6.14 2.93 9.70
C PRO A 194 -7.27 2.64 8.72
N ALA A 195 -7.47 1.38 8.32
CA ALA A 195 -8.48 0.99 7.32
C ALA A 195 -9.93 1.44 7.63
N ASN A 196 -10.23 1.72 8.90
CA ASN A 196 -11.54 2.17 9.38
C ASN A 196 -11.57 3.64 9.84
N GLN A 197 -10.46 4.38 9.70
CA GLN A 197 -10.34 5.78 10.07
C GLN A 197 -9.79 6.58 8.89
N GLN A 198 -9.81 7.90 8.99
CA GLN A 198 -9.27 8.72 7.93
C GLN A 198 -7.74 8.59 7.88
N PRO A 199 -7.14 8.67 6.68
CA PRO A 199 -5.69 8.83 6.54
C PRO A 199 -5.19 9.93 7.45
N GLN A 200 -4.28 9.59 8.34
CA GLN A 200 -3.74 10.50 9.35
C GLN A 200 -2.24 10.27 9.39
N GLY A 201 -1.50 11.36 9.24
CA GLY A 201 -0.07 11.36 9.07
C GLY A 201 0.39 11.48 7.61
N GLU A 202 1.63 11.95 7.49
CA GLU A 202 2.36 12.07 6.23
C GLU A 202 3.29 10.87 6.06
N ALA A 203 3.39 10.36 4.84
CA ALA A 203 4.46 9.46 4.44
C ALA A 203 4.77 9.69 2.95
N VAL A 204 6.02 9.97 2.63
CA VAL A 204 6.47 10.19 1.25
C VAL A 204 7.62 9.26 0.93
N LEU A 205 7.43 8.42 -0.08
CA LEU A 205 8.45 7.54 -0.61
C LEU A 205 9.13 8.20 -1.82
N ILE A 206 10.46 8.28 -1.79
CA ILE A 206 11.27 8.78 -2.89
C ILE A 206 12.15 7.65 -3.40
N GLN A 207 11.97 7.29 -4.67
CA GLN A 207 12.77 6.29 -5.37
C GLN A 207 13.57 6.98 -6.47
N THR A 208 14.89 6.95 -6.33
CA THR A 208 15.80 7.62 -7.26
C THR A 208 16.09 6.76 -8.51
N PRO A 209 16.57 7.38 -9.62
CA PRO A 209 17.01 6.65 -10.81
C PRO A 209 18.08 5.58 -10.54
N ASP A 210 18.94 5.81 -9.55
CA ASP A 210 20.00 4.90 -9.10
C ASP A 210 19.53 3.88 -8.04
N LYS A 211 18.21 3.70 -7.89
CA LYS A 211 17.54 2.73 -7.00
C LYS A 211 17.77 2.97 -5.51
N LYS A 212 18.22 4.16 -5.14
CA LYS A 212 18.25 4.61 -3.76
C LYS A 212 16.87 5.01 -3.28
N ILE A 213 16.56 4.70 -2.04
CA ILE A 213 15.25 4.91 -1.44
C ILE A 213 15.38 5.86 -0.25
N ALA A 214 14.60 6.94 -0.26
CA ALA A 214 14.35 7.75 0.91
C ALA A 214 12.88 7.67 1.33
N LEU A 215 12.63 7.68 2.63
CA LEU A 215 11.30 7.75 3.21
C LEU A 215 11.23 8.97 4.13
N ILE A 216 10.28 9.86 3.87
CA ILE A 216 10.00 11.04 4.70
C ILE A 216 8.70 10.78 5.46
N ASP A 217 8.78 10.75 6.78
CA ASP A 217 7.70 10.37 7.70
C ASP A 217 7.08 8.99 7.40
N GLY A 218 6.24 8.50 8.32
CA GLY A 218 5.68 7.14 8.25
C GLY A 218 4.21 7.05 8.61
N GLY A 219 3.55 8.17 8.86
CA GLY A 219 2.17 8.19 9.32
C GLY A 219 1.92 7.53 10.68
N MET A 220 0.63 7.45 11.05
CA MET A 220 0.18 6.87 12.32
C MET A 220 0.07 5.33 12.30
N ASP A 221 -0.10 4.71 11.13
CA ASP A 221 -0.36 3.27 11.00
C ASP A 221 0.77 2.54 10.27
N ALA A 222 1.58 1.81 11.04
CA ALA A 222 2.65 0.97 10.52
C ALA A 222 2.16 -0.11 9.55
N THR A 223 0.93 -0.61 9.73
CA THR A 223 0.38 -1.68 8.87
C THR A 223 0.09 -1.13 7.48
N SER A 224 -0.59 0.01 7.40
CA SER A 224 -0.89 0.66 6.12
C SER A 224 0.38 1.15 5.43
N LEU A 225 1.36 1.69 6.16
CA LEU A 225 2.66 2.02 5.58
C LEU A 225 3.35 0.79 4.98
N ALA A 226 3.38 -0.34 5.71
CA ALA A 226 3.96 -1.57 5.20
C ALA A 226 3.27 -2.06 3.91
N GLN A 227 1.94 -1.96 3.84
CA GLN A 227 1.18 -2.31 2.63
C GLN A 227 1.53 -1.41 1.44
N GLU A 228 1.62 -0.10 1.66
CA GLU A 228 1.99 0.88 0.62
C GLU A 228 3.45 0.73 0.15
N LEU A 229 4.35 0.28 1.03
CA LEU A 229 5.72 -0.06 0.69
C LEU A 229 5.80 -1.38 -0.07
N ASP A 230 5.10 -2.43 0.37
CA ASP A 230 5.10 -3.75 -0.26
C ASP A 230 4.50 -3.72 -1.67
N SER A 231 3.59 -2.79 -1.97
CA SER A 231 3.03 -2.60 -3.32
C SER A 231 3.97 -1.90 -4.30
N ARG A 232 4.97 -1.15 -3.80
CA ARG A 232 5.89 -0.32 -4.62
C ARG A 232 7.32 -0.81 -4.64
N LEU A 233 7.73 -1.48 -3.57
CA LEU A 233 9.07 -2.01 -3.45
C LEU A 233 9.06 -3.50 -3.84
N PRO A 234 10.10 -3.96 -4.54
CA PRO A 234 10.28 -5.39 -4.71
C PRO A 234 10.35 -6.10 -3.36
N SER A 235 9.80 -7.31 -3.26
CA SER A 235 9.74 -8.07 -2.00
C SER A 235 11.10 -8.37 -1.35
N TRP A 236 12.17 -8.35 -2.15
CA TRP A 236 13.56 -8.53 -1.72
C TRP A 236 14.24 -7.21 -1.30
N GLN A 237 13.60 -6.07 -1.56
CA GLN A 237 14.11 -4.76 -1.13
C GLN A 237 13.97 -4.66 0.39
N ARG A 238 15.07 -4.90 1.10
CA ARG A 238 15.13 -4.85 2.57
C ARG A 238 16.00 -3.71 3.09
N SER A 239 16.44 -2.81 2.20
CA SER A 239 17.24 -1.64 2.54
C SER A 239 16.54 -0.36 2.16
N ILE A 240 16.61 0.63 3.05
CA ILE A 240 16.21 2.02 2.80
C ILE A 240 17.43 2.89 3.11
N ASP A 241 17.84 3.71 2.17
CA ASP A 241 19.10 4.45 2.29
C ASP A 241 18.96 5.61 3.30
N VAL A 242 17.83 6.33 3.27
CA VAL A 242 17.59 7.47 4.16
C VAL A 242 16.17 7.44 4.72
N VAL A 243 16.04 7.56 6.04
CA VAL A 243 14.75 7.76 6.72
C VAL A 243 14.76 9.13 7.39
N ILE A 244 13.78 9.97 7.09
CA ILE A 244 13.69 11.35 7.55
C ILE A 244 12.43 11.50 8.39
N SER A 245 12.58 12.04 9.60
CA SER A 245 11.46 12.43 10.47
C SER A 245 11.37 13.96 10.49
N THR A 246 10.28 14.50 9.92
CA THR A 246 10.08 15.95 9.83
C THR A 246 9.69 16.54 11.17
N THR A 247 8.79 15.87 11.90
CA THR A 247 8.36 16.21 13.25
C THR A 247 8.39 14.98 14.16
N GLN A 248 8.42 15.20 15.47
CA GLN A 248 8.43 14.14 16.47
C GLN A 248 7.03 13.76 16.98
N LYS A 249 5.99 14.16 16.24
CA LYS A 249 4.61 13.80 16.53
C LYS A 249 4.35 12.32 16.25
N SER A 250 3.47 11.74 17.05
CA SER A 250 3.16 10.30 16.96
C SER A 250 2.53 9.89 15.63
N ASP A 251 1.75 10.78 15.01
CA ASP A 251 1.10 10.58 13.71
C ASP A 251 2.05 10.70 12.51
N HIS A 252 3.31 11.08 12.72
CA HIS A 252 4.38 11.02 11.71
C HIS A 252 5.40 9.90 12.00
N LEU A 253 5.59 9.56 13.28
CA LEU A 253 6.67 8.69 13.75
C LEU A 253 6.30 7.20 13.84
N ALA A 254 5.02 6.87 14.07
CA ALA A 254 4.62 5.50 14.40
C ALA A 254 4.94 4.49 13.29
N GLY A 255 4.69 4.81 12.02
CA GLY A 255 5.08 3.94 10.92
C GLY A 255 6.60 3.85 10.71
N LEU A 256 7.33 4.95 10.93
CA LEU A 256 8.79 4.95 10.84
C LEU A 256 9.42 3.99 11.85
N GLN A 257 8.88 3.91 13.07
CA GLN A 257 9.35 2.98 14.09
C GLN A 257 9.38 1.54 13.59
N ASP A 258 8.36 1.12 12.85
CA ASP A 258 8.32 -0.22 12.26
C ASP A 258 9.36 -0.40 11.15
N VAL A 259 9.51 0.63 10.31
CA VAL A 259 10.51 0.66 9.23
C VAL A 259 11.93 0.49 9.78
N ILE A 260 12.34 1.28 10.76
CA ILE A 260 13.68 1.17 11.37
C ILE A 260 13.87 -0.10 12.19
N THR A 261 12.81 -0.87 12.46
CA THR A 261 12.91 -2.16 13.13
C THR A 261 13.14 -3.28 12.11
N ARG A 262 12.52 -3.20 10.94
CA ARG A 262 12.49 -4.29 9.93
C ARG A 262 13.48 -4.12 8.78
N PHE A 263 13.73 -2.89 8.33
CA PHE A 263 14.61 -2.60 7.19
C PHE A 263 16.05 -2.36 7.65
N GLN A 264 17.01 -2.60 6.75
CA GLN A 264 18.37 -2.11 6.88
C GLN A 264 18.36 -0.64 6.49
N VAL A 265 18.52 0.25 7.47
CA VAL A 265 18.46 1.69 7.25
C VAL A 265 19.89 2.24 7.19
N GLY A 266 20.21 2.95 6.11
CA GLY A 266 21.53 3.56 5.93
C GLY A 266 21.75 4.72 6.89
N GLU A 267 20.83 5.69 6.89
CA GLU A 267 20.88 6.86 7.76
C GLU A 267 19.47 7.26 8.23
N VAL A 268 19.37 7.67 9.49
CA VAL A 268 18.18 8.23 10.10
C VAL A 268 18.43 9.71 10.38
N VAL A 269 17.58 10.58 9.84
CA VAL A 269 17.76 12.02 9.88
C VAL A 269 16.57 12.70 10.56
N ASP A 270 16.85 13.65 11.46
CA ASP A 270 15.82 14.50 12.06
C ASP A 270 16.35 15.90 12.40
N ALA A 271 15.45 16.75 12.90
CA ALA A 271 15.79 18.06 13.45
C ALA A 271 16.38 17.98 14.89
N GLY A 272 16.84 16.86 15.40
CA GLY A 272 17.46 16.75 16.72
C GLY A 272 16.64 17.27 17.91
N MET A 273 15.33 17.48 17.74
CA MET A 273 14.43 17.94 18.78
C MET A 273 14.06 16.76 19.66
N LEU A 274 14.18 16.92 20.98
CA LEU A 274 13.74 15.91 21.93
C LEU A 274 12.25 16.09 22.17
N HIS A 275 11.51 14.98 22.19
CA HIS A 275 10.07 14.99 22.40
C HIS A 275 9.67 14.06 23.55
N PRO A 276 8.92 14.52 24.57
CA PRO A 276 8.62 13.73 25.77
C PRO A 276 7.47 12.74 25.53
N SER A 277 7.62 11.85 24.55
CA SER A 277 6.63 10.80 24.26
C SER A 277 7.23 9.41 24.32
N ALA A 278 6.39 8.42 24.65
CA ALA A 278 6.79 7.01 24.64
C ALA A 278 7.22 6.54 23.25
N GLY A 279 6.56 7.03 22.20
CA GLY A 279 6.91 6.74 20.79
C GLY A 279 8.30 7.24 20.43
N TYR A 280 8.63 8.49 20.78
CA TYR A 280 9.96 9.04 20.54
C TYR A 280 11.05 8.35 21.37
N ALA A 281 10.75 7.99 22.62
CA ALA A 281 11.68 7.22 23.44
C ALA A 281 12.00 5.85 22.82
N LEU A 282 10.98 5.14 22.30
CA LEU A 282 11.15 3.88 21.60
C LEU A 282 11.96 4.04 20.30
N TRP A 283 11.67 5.09 19.52
CA TRP A 283 12.42 5.46 18.32
C TRP A 283 13.91 5.64 18.60
N ARG A 284 14.25 6.49 19.57
CA ARG A 284 15.64 6.73 19.96
C ARG A 284 16.33 5.49 20.50
N ARG A 285 15.63 4.68 21.29
CA ARG A 285 16.16 3.40 21.79
C ARG A 285 16.47 2.44 20.63
N THR A 286 15.57 2.30 19.68
CA THR A 286 15.72 1.39 18.53
C THR A 286 16.91 1.80 17.66
N ILE A 287 17.08 3.10 17.40
CA ILE A 287 18.24 3.64 16.68
C ILE A 287 19.55 3.25 17.36
N LEU A 288 19.62 3.38 18.69
CA LEU A 288 20.80 3.06 19.48
C LEU A 288 21.07 1.54 19.51
N GLU A 289 20.04 0.73 19.81
CA GLU A 289 20.15 -0.73 19.90
C GLU A 289 20.54 -1.38 18.56
N ARG A 290 20.06 -0.83 17.45
CA ARG A 290 20.41 -1.30 16.10
C ARG A 290 21.66 -0.64 15.52
N ASN A 291 22.30 0.27 16.27
CA ASN A 291 23.49 1.00 15.86
C ASN A 291 23.32 1.72 14.50
N LEU A 292 22.15 2.33 14.28
CA LEU A 292 21.84 3.06 13.05
C LEU A 292 22.58 4.40 13.05
N ARG A 293 23.04 4.83 11.86
CA ARG A 293 23.66 6.15 11.70
C ARG A 293 22.58 7.22 11.87
N TYR A 294 22.65 7.95 12.98
CA TYR A 294 21.73 9.04 13.27
C TYR A 294 22.40 10.40 13.02
N VAL A 295 21.76 11.24 12.22
CA VAL A 295 22.28 12.55 11.83
C VAL A 295 21.25 13.64 12.08
N GLN A 296 21.67 14.66 12.83
CA GLN A 296 20.84 15.83 13.09
C GLN A 296 21.13 16.89 12.03
N VAL A 297 20.08 17.41 11.40
CA VAL A 297 20.21 18.43 10.36
C VAL A 297 19.57 19.74 10.75
N ARG A 298 20.10 20.82 10.16
CA ARG A 298 19.71 22.20 10.38
C ARG A 298 19.69 22.91 9.02
N GLN A 299 19.10 24.11 9.00
CA GLN A 299 19.16 25.03 7.86
C GLN A 299 20.58 25.09 7.26
N GLY A 300 20.65 24.89 5.94
CA GLY A 300 21.88 24.87 5.16
C GLY A 300 22.48 23.46 4.95
N ALA A 301 22.00 22.44 5.67
CA ALA A 301 22.44 21.07 5.45
C ALA A 301 21.92 20.50 4.11
N SER A 302 22.64 19.51 3.56
CA SER A 302 22.20 18.75 2.40
C SER A 302 22.39 17.27 2.62
N ILE A 303 21.34 16.49 2.34
CA ILE A 303 21.28 15.04 2.48
C ILE A 303 21.29 14.46 1.07
N ALA A 304 22.34 13.73 0.73
CA ALA A 304 22.41 13.01 -0.54
C ALA A 304 21.55 11.75 -0.46
N VAL A 305 20.60 11.60 -1.39
CA VAL A 305 19.75 10.40 -1.48
C VAL A 305 20.27 9.48 -2.59
N GLY A 306 20.64 10.05 -3.74
CA GLY A 306 21.22 9.33 -4.87
C GLY A 306 22.22 10.20 -5.64
N GLY A 307 22.77 9.69 -6.73
CA GLY A 307 23.83 10.37 -7.48
C GLY A 307 23.46 11.76 -8.03
N GLN A 308 22.18 11.99 -8.31
CA GLN A 308 21.66 13.28 -8.84
C GLN A 308 20.50 13.84 -8.00
N VAL A 309 20.19 13.21 -6.86
CA VAL A 309 19.01 13.52 -6.04
C VAL A 309 19.46 13.85 -4.63
N ALA A 310 19.16 15.07 -4.19
CA ALA A 310 19.52 15.54 -2.86
C ALA A 310 18.36 16.30 -2.21
N LEU A 311 18.32 16.27 -0.88
CA LEU A 311 17.39 17.04 -0.06
C LEU A 311 18.17 18.17 0.62
N GLN A 312 17.81 19.41 0.33
CA GLN A 312 18.36 20.59 0.99
C GLN A 312 17.47 21.00 2.16
N VAL A 313 18.07 21.25 3.32
CA VAL A 313 17.36 21.60 4.54
C VAL A 313 17.28 23.12 4.67
N PHE A 314 16.07 23.66 4.71
CA PHE A 314 15.80 25.10 4.86
C PHE A 314 15.45 25.48 6.29
N TRP A 315 14.89 24.55 7.07
CA TRP A 315 14.46 24.78 8.44
C TRP A 315 14.57 23.47 9.25
N PRO A 316 14.81 23.50 10.58
CA PRO A 316 14.95 24.66 11.46
C PRO A 316 16.38 25.20 11.57
N ARG A 317 16.48 26.42 12.10
CA ARG A 317 17.75 27.06 12.45
C ARG A 317 18.42 26.45 13.69
N SER A 318 19.65 26.87 13.95
CA SER A 318 20.38 26.57 15.18
C SER A 318 20.57 27.87 15.99
N PRO A 319 20.17 27.93 17.27
CA PRO A 319 19.52 26.87 18.05
C PRO A 319 18.03 26.68 17.68
N LEU A 320 17.47 25.54 18.10
CA LEU A 320 16.03 25.28 17.99
C LEU A 320 15.22 26.32 18.76
N HIS A 321 14.05 26.66 18.22
CA HIS A 321 13.10 27.55 18.87
C HIS A 321 12.51 26.89 20.12
N LYS A 322 12.44 27.66 21.20
CA LYS A 322 11.74 27.29 22.42
C LYS A 322 10.46 28.11 22.51
N GLY A 323 9.33 27.43 22.47
CA GLY A 323 8.02 28.05 22.30
C GLY A 323 6.91 27.14 22.78
N SER A 324 5.66 27.54 22.57
CA SER A 324 4.50 26.73 22.96
C SER A 324 4.24 25.56 22.01
N ASN A 325 4.76 25.59 20.79
CA ASN A 325 4.50 24.60 19.74
C ASN A 325 5.82 24.15 19.08
N GLU A 326 6.81 23.78 19.90
CA GLU A 326 8.16 23.45 19.44
C GLU A 326 8.17 22.38 18.34
N GLU A 327 7.20 21.45 18.36
CA GLU A 327 7.05 20.35 17.40
C GLU A 327 6.87 20.83 15.96
N GLU A 328 5.97 21.79 15.73
CA GLU A 328 5.72 22.35 14.39
C GLU A 328 6.70 23.47 14.06
N ASP A 329 7.05 24.29 15.07
CA ASP A 329 7.95 25.43 14.92
C ASP A 329 9.38 25.00 14.56
N ASN A 330 9.78 23.78 14.92
CA ASN A 330 11.08 23.20 14.57
C ASN A 330 10.99 22.03 13.60
N GLY A 331 9.84 21.83 12.93
CA GLY A 331 9.71 20.77 11.94
C GLY A 331 10.64 20.98 10.75
N LEU A 332 11.10 19.89 10.12
CA LEU A 332 12.00 20.00 8.97
C LEU A 332 11.27 20.53 7.74
N VAL A 333 11.84 21.56 7.13
CA VAL A 333 11.48 21.99 5.78
C VAL A 333 12.62 21.62 4.85
N VAL A 334 12.32 20.77 3.88
CA VAL A 334 13.32 20.22 2.95
C VAL A 334 12.88 20.41 1.51
N ARG A 335 13.85 20.65 0.62
CA ARG A 335 13.61 20.72 -0.81
C ARG A 335 14.36 19.61 -1.51
N LEU A 336 13.62 18.80 -2.26
CA LEU A 336 14.17 17.85 -3.22
C LEU A 336 14.71 18.60 -4.42
N ILE A 337 15.94 18.30 -4.78
CA ILE A 337 16.59 18.81 -5.99
C ILE A 337 17.01 17.63 -6.84
N THR A 338 16.52 17.65 -8.08
CA THR A 338 16.86 16.71 -9.13
C THR A 338 16.86 17.47 -10.48
N PRO A 339 17.51 16.96 -11.54
CA PRO A 339 17.40 17.57 -12.86
C PRO A 339 15.93 17.69 -13.33
N GLY A 340 15.45 18.92 -13.49
CA GLY A 340 14.11 19.24 -14.03
C GLY A 340 12.96 19.24 -13.02
N LEU A 341 13.22 19.01 -11.72
CA LEU A 341 12.20 19.09 -10.67
C LEU A 341 12.80 19.56 -9.34
N ARG A 342 12.16 20.57 -8.76
CA ARG A 342 12.36 21.07 -7.39
C ARG A 342 11.04 20.94 -6.66
N LEU A 343 11.05 20.19 -5.56
CA LEU A 343 9.86 19.96 -4.76
C LEU A 343 10.15 20.38 -3.33
N LEU A 344 9.35 21.29 -2.80
CA LEU A 344 9.47 21.81 -1.44
C LEU A 344 8.49 21.09 -0.51
N PHE A 345 9.01 20.40 0.49
CA PHE A 345 8.23 19.78 1.56
C PHE A 345 8.18 20.74 2.75
N LEU A 346 7.03 21.36 2.97
CA LEU A 346 6.76 22.16 4.17
C LEU A 346 6.22 21.29 5.31
N GLY A 347 5.62 20.14 5.01
CA GLY A 347 5.05 19.23 6.00
C GLY A 347 4.08 19.93 6.97
N ALA A 348 4.08 19.48 8.23
CA ALA A 348 3.32 20.09 9.33
C ALA A 348 3.77 21.52 9.67
N THR A 349 4.99 21.90 9.30
CA THR A 349 5.52 23.25 9.50
C THR A 349 4.78 24.30 8.67
N ALA A 350 4.01 23.88 7.64
CA ALA A 350 3.05 24.75 6.94
C ALA A 350 1.99 25.40 7.86
N MET A 351 1.78 24.85 9.07
CA MET A 351 0.87 25.40 10.08
C MET A 351 1.57 26.33 11.09
N SER A 352 2.90 26.38 11.10
CA SER A 352 3.68 27.22 12.02
C SER A 352 3.94 28.62 11.45
N LYS A 353 3.33 29.64 12.08
CA LYS A 353 3.62 31.05 11.76
C LYS A 353 5.08 31.42 12.00
N TYR A 354 5.69 30.86 13.04
CA TYR A 354 7.06 31.16 13.41
C TYR A 354 8.03 30.68 12.33
N ALA A 355 7.90 29.43 11.90
CA ALA A 355 8.76 28.86 10.89
C ALA A 355 8.57 29.51 9.51
N LEU A 356 7.32 29.78 9.10
CA LEU A 356 7.03 30.44 7.82
C LEU A 356 7.61 31.86 7.76
N ASN A 357 7.49 32.64 8.85
CA ASN A 357 8.13 33.95 8.92
C ASN A 357 9.66 33.85 8.92
N GLY A 358 10.22 32.84 9.60
CA GLY A 358 11.66 32.55 9.57
C GLY A 358 12.17 32.25 8.15
N LEU A 359 11.45 31.41 7.41
CA LEU A 359 11.77 31.09 6.01
C LEU A 359 11.79 32.35 5.14
N LEU A 360 10.77 33.21 5.25
CA LEU A 360 10.66 34.45 4.47
C LEU A 360 11.75 35.47 4.81
N ALA A 361 12.17 35.52 6.08
CA ALA A 361 13.16 36.49 6.55
C ALA A 361 14.61 36.06 6.25
N GLU A 362 14.90 34.76 6.35
CA GLU A 362 16.28 34.26 6.32
C GLU A 362 16.66 33.63 4.96
N ILE A 363 15.70 33.11 4.20
CA ILE A 363 15.97 32.48 2.91
C ILE A 363 15.63 33.43 1.76
N THR A 364 16.59 33.66 0.87
CA THR A 364 16.37 34.49 -0.32
C THR A 364 15.29 33.86 -1.22
N PRO A 365 14.35 34.65 -1.77
CA PRO A 365 13.27 34.17 -2.64
C PRO A 365 13.70 33.22 -3.76
N ASP A 366 14.85 33.47 -4.40
CA ASP A 366 15.36 32.64 -5.50
C ASP A 366 15.68 31.20 -5.05
N TYR A 367 16.10 31.03 -3.81
CA TYR A 367 16.36 29.70 -3.23
C TYR A 367 15.09 29.00 -2.77
N LEU A 368 13.95 29.68 -2.61
CA LEU A 368 12.68 29.04 -2.24
C LEU A 368 11.89 28.53 -3.44
N GLN A 369 12.26 28.90 -4.67
CA GLN A 369 11.54 28.46 -5.86
C GLN A 369 11.49 26.93 -5.99
N ALA A 370 10.28 26.43 -6.26
CA ALA A 370 9.96 25.03 -6.46
C ALA A 370 8.74 24.89 -7.38
N GLU A 371 8.74 23.90 -8.27
CA GLU A 371 7.60 23.63 -9.15
C GLU A 371 6.42 23.03 -8.39
N ILE A 372 6.72 22.30 -7.30
CA ILE A 372 5.73 21.61 -6.46
C ILE A 372 5.98 21.94 -4.99
N VAL A 373 4.91 22.22 -4.26
CA VAL A 373 4.94 22.41 -2.79
C VAL A 373 4.03 21.39 -2.13
N GLN A 374 4.57 20.61 -1.20
CA GLN A 374 3.79 19.76 -0.33
C GLN A 374 3.54 20.46 1.01
N ILE A 375 2.30 20.38 1.51
CA ILE A 375 1.89 20.89 2.81
C ILE A 375 1.05 19.86 3.56
N VAL A 376 1.10 19.92 4.90
CA VAL A 376 0.11 19.28 5.78
C VAL A 376 -0.91 20.31 6.22
N ALA A 377 -2.19 19.93 6.17
CA ALA A 377 -3.30 20.75 6.64
C ALA A 377 -4.10 19.99 7.70
N ASP A 378 -4.26 20.61 8.86
CA ASP A 378 -5.06 20.05 9.94
C ASP A 378 -6.56 20.20 9.65
N VAL A 379 -7.31 19.15 9.98
CA VAL A 379 -8.76 19.13 9.85
C VAL A 379 -9.36 20.23 10.75
N ASP A 380 -10.21 21.08 10.15
CA ASP A 380 -10.90 22.19 10.82
C ASP A 380 -10.01 23.35 11.34
N LYS A 381 -8.70 23.39 11.01
CA LYS A 381 -7.85 24.58 11.25
C LYS A 381 -7.68 25.40 9.97
N ALA A 382 -7.72 26.73 10.12
CA ALA A 382 -7.43 27.63 9.02
C ALA A 382 -5.92 27.64 8.71
N LEU A 383 -5.58 27.65 7.42
CA LEU A 383 -4.19 27.81 6.98
C LEU A 383 -3.67 29.21 7.42
N PRO A 384 -2.41 29.30 7.88
CA PRO A 384 -1.82 30.59 8.22
C PRO A 384 -1.76 31.56 7.04
N THR A 385 -1.93 32.85 7.29
CA THR A 385 -1.79 33.90 6.28
C THR A 385 -0.38 33.97 5.69
N GLU A 386 0.62 33.65 6.52
CA GLU A 386 2.04 33.62 6.19
C GLU A 386 2.35 32.57 5.12
N LEU A 387 1.59 31.46 5.09
CA LEU A 387 1.74 30.41 4.09
C LEU A 387 1.46 30.96 2.69
N ASN A 388 0.49 31.85 2.54
CA ASN A 388 0.19 32.48 1.26
C ASN A 388 1.38 33.30 0.74
N THR A 389 2.04 34.06 1.61
CA THR A 389 3.24 34.83 1.26
C THR A 389 4.39 33.92 0.83
N VAL A 390 4.57 32.77 1.52
CA VAL A 390 5.53 31.75 1.12
C VAL A 390 5.18 31.20 -0.27
N LEU A 391 3.93 30.81 -0.51
CA LEU A 391 3.50 30.27 -1.80
C LEU A 391 3.66 31.28 -2.96
N GLN A 392 3.37 32.57 -2.72
CA GLN A 392 3.61 33.64 -3.68
C GLN A 392 5.10 33.85 -3.99
N THR A 393 5.97 33.59 -3.02
CA THR A 393 7.43 33.68 -3.17
C THR A 393 7.98 32.46 -3.93
N VAL A 394 7.51 31.27 -3.58
CA VAL A 394 7.92 29.99 -4.19
C VAL A 394 7.43 29.86 -5.63
N LYS A 395 6.23 30.39 -5.93
CA LYS A 395 5.53 30.32 -7.23
C LYS A 395 5.38 28.88 -7.76
N PRO A 396 4.74 27.97 -7.01
CA PRO A 396 4.53 26.60 -7.46
C PRO A 396 3.53 26.52 -8.60
N SER A 397 3.68 25.47 -9.42
CA SER A 397 2.67 25.06 -10.39
C SER A 397 1.62 24.13 -9.77
N LEU A 398 2.04 23.30 -8.80
CA LEU A 398 1.21 22.31 -8.11
C LEU A 398 1.41 22.39 -6.59
N ILE A 399 0.31 22.33 -5.84
CA ILE A 399 0.31 22.19 -4.39
C ILE A 399 -0.29 20.83 -4.05
N VAL A 400 0.46 20.02 -3.30
CA VAL A 400 0.02 18.70 -2.82
C VAL A 400 -0.28 18.80 -1.33
N ILE A 401 -1.45 18.31 -0.91
CA ILE A 401 -1.88 18.37 0.50
C ILE A 401 -1.96 16.96 1.06
N THR A 402 -1.22 16.69 2.14
CA THR A 402 -1.11 15.37 2.79
C THR A 402 -1.18 15.47 4.32
N PRO A 403 -1.92 14.60 5.04
CA PRO A 403 -3.12 13.93 4.57
C PRO A 403 -4.28 14.94 4.44
N ALA A 404 -5.18 14.74 3.49
CA ALA A 404 -6.36 15.60 3.35
C ALA A 404 -7.61 15.04 4.06
N ALA A 405 -7.49 14.58 5.30
CA ALA A 405 -8.64 14.02 6.03
C ALA A 405 -9.77 15.06 6.19
N LEU A 406 -10.94 14.81 5.58
CA LEU A 406 -12.14 15.66 5.69
C LEU A 406 -12.93 15.34 6.96
N SER A 407 -13.18 16.30 7.87
CA SER A 407 -14.00 16.00 9.06
C SER A 407 -15.35 15.35 8.69
N ALA A 408 -15.85 14.45 9.56
CA ALA A 408 -17.13 13.77 9.35
C ALA A 408 -18.30 14.76 9.16
N LYS A 409 -18.17 15.98 9.71
CA LYS A 409 -19.11 17.09 9.57
C LYS A 409 -19.03 17.75 8.19
N LEU A 410 -17.83 18.03 7.69
CA LEU A 410 -17.60 18.61 6.36
C LEU A 410 -18.10 17.68 5.25
N ARG A 411 -17.88 16.36 5.40
CA ARG A 411 -18.36 15.35 4.45
C ARG A 411 -19.88 15.21 4.44
N LYS A 412 -20.56 15.30 5.60
CA LYS A 412 -22.04 15.35 5.67
C LYS A 412 -22.60 16.58 4.96
N ASN A 413 -21.83 17.66 4.89
CA ASN A 413 -22.18 18.89 4.18
C ASN A 413 -21.75 18.89 2.71
N GLY A 414 -21.24 17.76 2.18
CA GLY A 414 -20.85 17.64 0.77
C GLY A 414 -19.52 18.29 0.41
N ALA A 415 -18.68 18.66 1.38
CA ALA A 415 -17.36 19.22 1.10
C ALA A 415 -16.43 18.13 0.55
N THR A 416 -15.81 18.41 -0.60
CA THR A 416 -14.83 17.53 -1.25
C THR A 416 -13.40 17.84 -0.83
N THR A 417 -13.14 19.00 -0.22
CA THR A 417 -11.79 19.47 0.17
C THR A 417 -11.76 19.93 1.63
N VAL A 418 -10.65 19.67 2.35
CA VAL A 418 -10.44 20.21 3.73
C VAL A 418 -10.44 21.74 3.71
N ILE A 419 -10.00 22.29 2.58
CA ILE A 419 -10.06 23.72 2.29
C ILE A 419 -11.43 24.00 1.65
N ASN A 420 -12.39 24.52 2.43
CA ASN A 420 -13.57 25.18 1.87
C ASN A 420 -13.08 26.18 0.83
N SER A 421 -13.35 25.93 -0.47
CA SER A 421 -12.97 26.73 -1.65
C SER A 421 -11.89 27.77 -1.38
N PRO A 422 -10.63 27.59 -1.87
CA PRO A 422 -9.46 28.34 -1.41
C PRO A 422 -9.87 29.76 -1.12
N SER A 423 -9.92 30.08 0.18
CA SER A 423 -10.41 31.37 0.64
C SER A 423 -9.79 32.45 -0.24
N ARG A 424 -10.51 33.52 -0.52
CA ARG A 424 -10.06 34.70 -1.28
C ARG A 424 -8.59 35.13 -1.03
N ALA A 425 -8.01 34.72 0.10
CA ALA A 425 -6.58 34.80 0.43
C ALA A 425 -5.65 34.07 -0.56
N LEU A 426 -5.91 32.82 -0.96
CA LEU A 426 -5.02 32.04 -1.87
C LEU A 426 -5.19 32.41 -3.36
N THR A 427 -6.23 33.18 -3.71
CA THR A 427 -6.61 33.50 -5.11
C THR A 427 -6.21 34.92 -5.53
N SER A 428 -5.12 35.46 -5.01
CA SER A 428 -4.52 36.69 -5.50
C SER A 428 -3.80 36.46 -6.84
N GLY A 429 -4.55 36.22 -7.92
CA GLY A 429 -4.07 36.29 -9.30
C GLY A 429 -3.19 35.14 -9.83
N ALA A 430 -2.78 34.18 -9.00
CA ALA A 430 -2.03 32.99 -9.43
C ALA A 430 -2.94 31.74 -9.48
N THR A 431 -3.00 31.07 -10.62
CA THR A 431 -3.74 29.81 -10.79
C THR A 431 -2.86 28.63 -10.40
N TRP A 432 -2.92 28.18 -9.15
CA TRP A 432 -2.24 26.97 -8.70
C TRP A 432 -3.13 25.74 -8.90
N GLN A 433 -2.55 24.64 -9.40
CA GLN A 433 -3.21 23.33 -9.34
C GLN A 433 -3.08 22.79 -7.91
N ILE A 434 -4.15 22.20 -7.37
CA ILE A 434 -4.17 21.67 -6.00
C ILE A 434 -4.67 20.23 -6.04
N GLU A 435 -3.88 19.32 -5.49
CA GLU A 435 -4.18 17.89 -5.43
C GLU A 435 -4.12 17.39 -3.98
N GLN A 436 -5.00 16.45 -3.64
CA GLN A 436 -5.22 16.02 -2.27
C GLN A 436 -5.26 14.49 -2.18
N THR A 437 -4.42 13.90 -1.33
CA THR A 437 -4.36 12.43 -1.19
C THR A 437 -5.66 11.81 -0.67
N ALA A 438 -6.49 12.57 0.05
CA ALA A 438 -7.78 12.03 0.49
C ALA A 438 -8.84 11.96 -0.61
N GLN A 439 -8.68 12.71 -1.71
CA GLN A 439 -9.60 12.63 -2.84
C GLN A 439 -9.24 11.50 -3.79
N VAL A 440 -7.94 11.32 -4.03
CA VAL A 440 -7.47 10.44 -5.11
C VAL A 440 -6.60 9.28 -4.65
N GLY A 441 -6.31 9.19 -3.35
CA GLY A 441 -5.45 8.16 -2.79
C GLY A 441 -3.98 8.55 -2.89
N THR A 442 -3.13 7.59 -3.24
CA THR A 442 -1.69 7.84 -3.35
C THR A 442 -1.39 8.61 -4.64
N ILE A 443 -0.75 9.77 -4.51
CA ILE A 443 -0.33 10.60 -5.65
C ILE A 443 1.11 10.23 -6.02
N GLU A 444 1.37 9.93 -7.30
CA GLU A 444 2.70 9.57 -7.78
C GLU A 444 3.22 10.57 -8.80
N LEU A 445 4.36 11.19 -8.47
CA LEU A 445 5.10 12.05 -9.39
C LEU A 445 6.24 11.26 -10.01
N ASN A 446 6.28 11.24 -11.33
CA ASN A 446 7.34 10.59 -12.08
C ASN A 446 8.14 11.65 -12.85
N CYS A 447 9.46 11.67 -12.65
CA CYS A 447 10.36 12.53 -13.38
C CYS A 447 11.30 11.69 -14.26
N SER A 448 11.30 12.00 -15.55
CA SER A 448 12.14 11.37 -16.57
C SER A 448 12.58 12.42 -17.58
N ASN A 449 13.85 12.41 -17.99
CA ASN A 449 14.38 13.34 -19.01
C ASN A 449 14.11 14.83 -18.70
N GLN A 450 14.24 15.24 -17.43
CA GLN A 450 14.00 16.62 -16.96
C GLN A 450 12.55 17.12 -17.13
N GLN A 451 11.62 16.22 -17.42
CA GLN A 451 10.19 16.49 -17.40
C GLN A 451 9.55 15.69 -16.27
N TRP A 452 8.59 16.28 -15.58
CA TRP A 452 7.82 15.60 -14.56
C TRP A 452 6.35 15.48 -15.00
N GLY A 453 5.72 14.39 -14.61
CA GLY A 453 4.30 14.12 -14.80
C GLY A 453 3.70 13.55 -13.52
N MET A 454 2.39 13.72 -13.36
CA MET A 454 1.65 13.21 -12.22
C MET A 454 0.74 12.07 -12.68
N ASN A 455 0.86 10.93 -12.02
CA ASN A 455 -0.09 9.83 -12.12
C ASN A 455 -0.93 9.83 -10.86
N VAL A 456 -2.23 9.73 -11.07
CA VAL A 456 -3.27 9.88 -10.06
C VAL A 456 -4.11 8.61 -10.05
#